data_AF-R7UJV3-F1
#
_entry.id   AF-R7UJV3-F1
#
_cell.length_a   1.000
_cell.length_b   1.000
_cell.length_c   1.000
_cell.angle_alpha   90.00
_cell.angle_beta   90.00
_cell.angle_gamma   90.00
#
_symmetry.space_group_name_H-M   'P 1'
#
loop_
_entity.id
_entity.type
_entity.pdbx_description
1 polymer ?
#
loop_
_entity_poly.entity_id
_entity_poly.type
_entity_poly.pdbx_seq_one_letter_code
_entity_poly.pdbx_strand_id
1 'polypeptide(L)'
;MSTPASLKLVPEIVMSGFDTSKEDIWADKMTQQLRQPPYNYVNASRVPPNSFQFFVYDAAQLYFHVLNETLHEGGDIRNVSALMQKVKQVNFQGMTGEVRMDNDGDREPNYWMYRYDPVLDKMDNYLTISMYQPYDQRISVDKPHLWFTRNGEAPKDVPKCGLSNEFCPESKSERDLIIITVFILVVLIAGSGSAAAIVFRRKKLEHELQMMLWKINYSDIQFTAFQAGGSMALSAKSLISGLGSNSARALSNDASDNSKRFSKPTEQ
;
A
#
# COMPACT_ATOMS: atom_id res chain seq x y z
N MET A 1 14.23 -13.98 7.42
CA MET A 1 14.32 -13.48 6.04
C MET A 1 14.50 -11.98 6.13
N SER A 2 15.74 -11.50 6.03
CA SER A 2 16.03 -10.06 6.02
C SER A 2 15.48 -9.48 4.73
N THR A 3 14.60 -8.48 4.84
CA THR A 3 14.24 -7.62 3.71
C THR A 3 15.52 -7.02 3.15
N PRO A 4 15.84 -7.21 1.84
CA PRO A 4 16.96 -6.52 1.24
C PRO A 4 16.67 -5.02 1.36
N ALA A 5 17.61 -4.29 1.97
CA ALA A 5 17.55 -2.85 2.05
C ALA A 5 17.29 -2.32 0.64
N SER A 6 16.14 -1.68 0.43
CA SER A 6 15.83 -0.97 -0.80
C SER A 6 16.90 0.11 -0.96
N LEU A 7 17.87 -0.14 -1.83
CA LEU A 7 18.90 0.83 -2.19
C LEU A 7 18.16 2.02 -2.83
N LYS A 8 17.94 3.08 -2.03
CA LYS A 8 17.37 4.33 -2.53
C LYS A 8 18.47 5.05 -3.30
N LEU A 9 18.54 4.78 -4.60
CA LEU A 9 19.31 5.62 -5.51
C LEU A 9 18.45 6.85 -5.76
N VAL A 10 18.73 7.93 -5.03
CA VAL A 10 18.14 9.23 -5.34
C VAL A 10 19.08 9.86 -6.37
N PRO A 11 18.68 9.99 -7.65
CA PRO A 11 19.46 10.77 -8.59
C PRO A 11 19.45 12.23 -8.10
N GLU A 12 20.64 12.82 -7.99
CA GLU A 12 20.75 14.24 -7.70
C GLU A 12 20.74 14.99 -9.03
N ILE A 13 19.81 15.93 -9.18
CA ILE A 13 19.66 16.76 -10.37
C ILE A 13 20.09 18.17 -10.00
N VAL A 14 21.10 18.68 -10.69
CA VAL A 14 21.69 19.99 -10.41
C VAL A 14 21.80 20.78 -11.69
N MET A 15 21.68 22.11 -11.57
CA MET A 15 21.77 23.05 -12.69
C MET A 15 23.21 23.48 -13.00
N SER A 16 24.19 22.71 -12.55
CA SER A 16 25.61 22.97 -12.76
C SER A 16 26.39 21.69 -12.97
N GLY A 17 27.20 21.66 -14.02
CA GLY A 17 28.13 20.58 -14.27
C GLY A 17 29.30 20.68 -13.32
N PHE A 18 29.27 19.91 -12.25
CA PHE A 18 30.37 19.89 -11.29
C PHE A 18 31.51 19.06 -11.85
N ASP A 19 32.53 19.75 -12.35
CA ASP A 19 33.85 19.19 -12.57
C ASP A 19 34.63 19.31 -11.26
N THR A 20 34.77 18.20 -10.54
CA THR A 20 35.39 18.15 -9.21
C THR A 20 36.79 18.78 -9.20
N SER A 21 37.52 18.70 -10.33
CA SER A 21 38.85 19.33 -10.43
C SER A 21 38.77 20.85 -10.39
N LYS A 22 37.78 21.45 -11.07
CA LYS A 22 37.55 22.90 -11.06
C LYS A 22 37.02 23.38 -9.71
N GLU A 23 36.19 22.57 -9.05
CA GLU A 23 35.66 22.88 -7.73
C GLU A 23 36.76 22.94 -6.66
N ASP A 24 37.65 21.95 -6.66
CA ASP A 24 38.75 21.91 -5.71
C ASP A 24 39.70 23.10 -5.89
N ILE A 25 40.04 23.43 -7.14
CA ILE A 25 40.85 24.61 -7.48
C ILE A 25 40.14 25.89 -7.04
N TRP A 26 38.82 25.99 -7.27
CA TRP A 26 38.04 27.14 -6.85
C TRP A 26 38.00 27.31 -5.33
N ALA A 27 37.75 26.22 -4.60
CA ALA A 27 37.71 26.20 -3.14
C ALA A 27 39.04 26.67 -2.54
N ASP A 28 40.16 26.19 -3.08
CA ASP A 28 41.50 26.56 -2.63
C ASP A 28 41.80 28.04 -2.95
N LYS A 29 41.45 28.50 -4.15
CA LYS A 29 41.61 29.90 -4.56
C LYS A 29 40.76 30.84 -3.70
N MET A 30 39.50 30.49 -3.44
CA MET A 30 38.61 31.29 -2.59
C MET A 30 39.15 31.39 -1.16
N THR A 31 39.61 30.26 -0.61
CA THR A 31 40.22 30.21 0.73
C THR A 31 41.47 31.09 0.80
N GLN A 32 42.29 31.11 -0.26
CA GLN A 32 43.45 31.99 -0.35
C GLN A 32 43.05 33.47 -0.43
N GLN A 33 42.01 33.82 -1.20
CA GLN A 33 41.53 35.19 -1.34
C GLN A 33 40.92 35.73 -0.04
N LEU A 34 40.24 34.89 0.75
CA LEU A 34 39.71 35.29 2.06
C LEU A 34 40.81 35.70 3.06
N ARG A 35 42.03 35.16 2.92
CA ARG A 35 43.18 35.54 3.75
C ARG A 35 43.77 36.90 3.37
N GLN A 36 43.47 37.39 2.17
CA GLN A 36 43.96 38.67 1.65
C GLN A 36 42.97 39.81 1.99
N PRO A 37 43.39 41.08 1.88
CA PRO A 37 42.47 42.21 1.95
C PRO A 37 41.37 42.11 0.87
N PRO A 38 40.14 42.59 1.13
CA PRO A 38 39.69 43.32 2.31
C PRO A 38 39.27 42.44 3.50
N TYR A 39 39.23 41.12 3.34
CA TYR A 39 38.65 40.21 4.32
C TYR A 39 39.61 39.84 5.46
N ASN A 40 40.92 39.74 5.19
CA ASN A 40 41.98 39.47 6.18
C ASN A 40 41.68 38.29 7.12
N TYR A 41 41.01 37.26 6.63
CA TYR A 41 40.61 36.10 7.42
C TYR A 41 41.73 35.07 7.47
N VAL A 42 42.73 35.32 8.32
CA VAL A 42 43.99 34.54 8.38
C VAL A 42 43.77 33.06 8.68
N ASN A 43 42.82 32.74 9.56
CA ASN A 43 42.48 31.37 9.96
C ASN A 43 41.34 30.77 9.14
N ALA A 44 41.22 31.16 7.86
CA ALA A 44 40.23 30.58 6.95
C ALA A 44 40.45 29.06 6.80
N SER A 45 39.47 28.29 7.27
CA SER A 45 39.30 26.88 6.89
C SER A 45 38.93 26.79 5.41
N ARG A 46 39.23 25.65 4.78
CA ARG A 46 38.88 25.40 3.38
C ARG A 46 37.37 25.57 3.20
N VAL A 47 36.99 26.51 2.34
CA VAL A 47 35.58 26.76 2.01
C VAL A 47 35.09 25.60 1.12
N PRO A 48 34.06 24.84 1.52
CA PRO A 48 33.53 23.81 0.65
C PRO A 48 32.90 24.46 -0.60
N PRO A 49 33.12 23.88 -1.78
CA PRO A 49 32.47 24.36 -2.99
C PRO A 49 30.94 24.25 -2.84
N ASN A 50 30.23 25.26 -3.34
CA ASN A 50 28.78 25.33 -3.31
C ASN A 50 28.26 25.87 -4.65
N SER A 51 27.20 25.26 -5.19
CA SER A 51 26.57 25.66 -6.45
C SER A 51 26.22 27.15 -6.51
N PHE A 52 25.75 27.72 -5.40
CA PHE A 52 25.43 29.15 -5.32
C PHE A 52 26.63 30.06 -5.56
N GLN A 53 27.84 29.65 -5.16
CA GLN A 53 29.06 30.43 -5.41
C GLN A 53 29.34 30.50 -6.92
N PHE A 54 29.12 29.39 -7.63
CA PHE A 54 29.31 29.33 -9.08
C PHE A 54 28.22 30.10 -9.82
N PHE A 55 26.98 30.10 -9.35
CA PHE A 55 25.92 30.92 -9.93
C PHE A 55 26.21 32.41 -9.80
N VAL A 56 26.74 32.86 -8.66
CA VAL A 56 27.16 34.26 -8.48
C VAL A 56 28.33 34.61 -9.38
N TYR A 57 29.30 33.69 -9.54
CA TYR A 57 30.41 33.88 -10.47
C TYR A 57 29.92 34.06 -11.91
N ASP A 58 29.04 33.18 -12.38
CA ASP A 58 28.49 33.24 -13.73
C ASP A 58 27.63 34.49 -13.94
N ALA A 59 26.85 34.91 -12.94
CA ALA A 59 26.09 36.16 -12.99
C ALA A 59 27.00 37.39 -13.13
N ALA A 60 28.12 37.43 -12.40
CA ALA A 60 29.11 38.50 -12.54
C ALA A 60 29.76 38.48 -13.93
N GLN A 61 30.09 37.29 -14.45
CA GLN A 61 30.68 37.12 -15.77
C GLN A 61 29.73 37.59 -16.88
N LEU A 62 28.43 37.28 -16.77
CA LEU A 62 27.39 37.79 -17.66
C LEU A 62 27.35 39.32 -17.67
N TYR A 63 27.34 39.95 -16.48
CA TYR A 63 27.38 41.40 -16.37
C TYR A 63 28.61 42.00 -17.05
N PHE A 64 29.80 41.42 -16.84
CA PHE A 64 31.03 41.91 -17.47
C PHE A 64 31.04 41.74 -18.98
N HIS A 65 30.46 40.66 -19.52
CA HIS A 65 30.29 40.50 -20.97
C HIS A 65 29.46 41.65 -21.56
N VAL A 66 28.28 41.90 -20.99
CA VAL A 66 27.36 42.95 -21.47
C VAL A 66 27.96 44.34 -21.27
N LEU A 67 28.64 44.58 -20.14
CA LEU A 67 29.31 45.83 -19.84
C LEU A 67 30.42 46.13 -20.86
N ASN A 68 31.26 45.15 -21.15
CA ASN A 68 32.36 45.31 -22.10
C ASN A 68 31.85 45.62 -23.51
N GLU A 69 30.83 44.89 -23.96
CA GLU A 69 30.19 45.15 -25.26
C GLU A 69 29.57 46.56 -25.32
N THR A 70 28.86 46.97 -24.28
CA THR A 70 28.22 48.29 -24.20
C THR A 70 29.26 49.42 -24.24
N LEU A 71 30.37 49.27 -23.50
CA LEU A 71 31.45 50.27 -23.51
C LEU A 71 32.16 50.32 -24.87
N HIS A 72 32.35 49.17 -25.52
CA HIS A 72 32.98 49.10 -26.83
C HIS A 72 32.15 49.79 -27.92
N GLU A 73 30.82 49.77 -27.80
CA GLU A 73 29.90 50.49 -28.68
C GLU A 73 29.73 51.98 -28.32
N GLY A 74 30.36 52.46 -27.24
CA GLY A 74 30.20 53.82 -26.73
C GLY A 74 28.84 54.08 -26.07
N GLY A 75 28.15 53.01 -25.64
CA GLY A 75 26.85 53.09 -24.97
C GLY A 75 26.96 53.56 -23.51
N ASP A 76 25.83 54.05 -22.98
CA ASP A 76 25.72 54.43 -21.57
C ASP A 76 25.34 53.23 -20.69
N ILE A 77 26.22 52.89 -19.75
CA ILE A 77 26.03 51.81 -18.77
C ILE A 77 24.89 52.09 -17.78
N ARG A 78 24.40 53.34 -17.69
CA ARG A 78 23.23 53.69 -16.88
C ARG A 78 21.92 53.37 -17.58
N ASN A 79 21.95 53.13 -18.89
CA ASN A 79 20.77 52.70 -19.65
C ASN A 79 20.54 51.19 -19.47
N VAL A 80 19.87 50.84 -18.36
CA VAL A 80 19.57 49.45 -17.99
C VAL A 80 18.73 48.75 -19.06
N SER A 81 17.81 49.45 -19.72
CA SER A 81 17.00 48.86 -20.78
C SER A 81 17.85 48.39 -21.95
N ALA A 82 18.85 49.17 -22.35
CA ALA A 82 19.78 48.78 -23.41
C ALA A 82 20.66 47.58 -22.97
N LEU A 83 21.14 47.58 -21.72
CA LEU A 83 21.91 46.46 -21.16
C LEU A 83 21.08 45.16 -21.15
N MET A 84 19.84 45.21 -20.68
CA MET A 84 18.97 44.03 -20.61
C MET A 84 18.60 43.46 -21.98
N GLN A 85 18.57 44.30 -23.04
CA GLN A 85 18.39 43.78 -24.40
C GLN A 85 19.60 42.96 -24.86
N LYS A 86 20.82 43.38 -24.48
CA LYS A 86 22.04 42.64 -24.80
C LYS A 86 22.13 41.31 -24.06
N VAL A 87 21.68 41.24 -22.80
CA VAL A 87 21.66 40.00 -22.00
C VAL A 87 21.03 38.83 -22.75
N LYS A 88 19.94 39.07 -23.50
CA LYS A 88 19.14 38.06 -24.21
C LYS A 88 19.88 37.27 -25.29
N GLN A 89 21.08 37.71 -25.68
CA GLN A 89 21.88 37.10 -26.76
C GLN A 89 23.26 36.65 -26.30
N VAL A 90 23.50 36.64 -24.98
CA VAL A 90 24.81 36.32 -24.43
C VAL A 90 24.94 34.82 -24.13
N ASN A 91 25.97 34.23 -24.71
CA ASN A 91 26.39 32.86 -24.46
C ASN A 91 27.88 32.86 -24.08
N PHE A 92 28.24 32.18 -23.00
CA PHE A 92 29.64 32.05 -22.58
C PHE A 92 29.88 30.79 -21.75
N GLN A 93 31.16 30.44 -21.58
CA GLN A 93 31.57 29.35 -20.72
C GLN A 93 31.76 29.84 -19.29
N GLY A 94 30.85 29.44 -18.40
CA GLY A 94 30.91 29.71 -16.96
C GLY A 94 31.56 28.59 -16.14
N MET A 95 31.58 28.79 -14.82
CA MET A 95 31.96 27.77 -13.83
C MET A 95 30.94 26.63 -13.77
N THR A 96 29.67 26.92 -14.04
CA THR A 96 28.60 25.90 -14.03
C THR A 96 28.40 25.20 -15.37
N GLY A 97 29.28 25.42 -16.34
CA GLY A 97 29.14 24.92 -17.70
C GLY A 97 28.79 26.04 -18.68
N GLU A 98 28.23 25.66 -19.83
CA GLU A 98 27.74 26.62 -20.81
C GLU A 98 26.56 27.42 -20.22
N VAL A 99 26.67 28.74 -20.26
CA VAL A 99 25.63 29.69 -19.85
C VAL A 99 25.05 30.28 -21.12
N ARG A 100 23.74 30.10 -21.31
CA ARG A 100 23.00 30.62 -22.45
C ARG A 100 21.75 31.33 -21.95
N MET A 101 21.56 32.55 -22.42
CA MET A 101 20.39 33.36 -22.10
C MET A 101 19.36 33.22 -23.23
N ASP A 102 18.09 33.12 -22.88
CA ASP A 102 16.99 33.10 -23.83
C ASP A 102 16.55 34.52 -24.23
N ASN A 103 15.53 34.58 -25.08
CA ASN A 103 14.98 35.84 -25.58
C ASN A 103 14.28 36.69 -24.51
N ASP A 104 13.97 36.13 -23.34
CA ASP A 104 13.38 36.84 -22.22
C ASP A 104 14.45 37.33 -21.23
N GLY A 105 15.69 36.84 -21.38
CA GLY A 105 16.82 37.17 -20.52
C GLY A 105 16.91 36.21 -19.34
N ASP A 106 16.24 35.07 -19.41
CA ASP A 106 16.36 33.98 -18.46
C ASP A 106 17.45 33.01 -18.92
N ARG A 107 18.15 32.42 -17.96
CA ARG A 107 19.17 31.43 -18.27
C ARG A 107 18.49 30.12 -18.64
N GLU A 108 18.83 29.57 -19.80
CA GLU A 108 18.41 28.23 -20.14
C GLU A 108 19.09 27.19 -19.25
N PRO A 109 18.31 26.34 -18.55
CA PRO A 109 18.86 25.42 -17.56
C PRO A 109 19.41 24.18 -18.25
N ASN A 110 20.69 23.88 -18.04
CA ASN A 110 21.23 22.56 -18.29
C ASN A 110 21.17 21.77 -16.97
N TYR A 111 20.84 20.50 -17.05
CA TYR A 111 20.76 19.62 -15.88
C TYR A 111 21.81 18.55 -15.96
N TRP A 112 22.41 18.24 -14.81
CA TRP A 112 23.32 17.13 -14.67
C TRP A 112 22.71 16.17 -13.66
N MET A 113 22.64 14.89 -14.02
CA MET A 113 22.18 13.85 -13.11
C MET A 113 23.35 13.04 -12.61
N TYR A 114 23.44 12.96 -11.29
CA TYR A 114 24.45 12.19 -10.60
C TYR A 114 23.86 10.89 -10.08
N ARG A 115 24.67 9.83 -10.11
CA ARG A 115 24.35 8.54 -9.50
C ARG A 115 25.52 8.07 -8.65
N TYR A 116 25.25 7.21 -7.68
CA TYR A 116 26.31 6.58 -6.91
C TYR A 116 27.07 5.56 -7.78
N ASP A 117 28.38 5.73 -7.89
CA ASP A 117 29.29 4.78 -8.52
C ASP A 117 29.97 3.92 -7.43
N PRO A 118 29.73 2.60 -7.40
CA PRO A 118 30.25 1.72 -6.36
C PRO A 118 31.75 1.43 -6.52
N VAL A 119 32.34 1.69 -7.69
CA VAL A 119 33.78 1.51 -7.94
C VAL A 119 34.55 2.72 -7.43
N LEU A 120 34.00 3.92 -7.64
CA LEU A 120 34.60 5.17 -7.19
C LEU A 120 34.21 5.56 -5.76
N ASP A 121 33.23 4.86 -5.18
CA ASP A 121 32.63 5.14 -3.86
C ASP A 121 32.18 6.60 -3.70
N LYS A 122 31.57 7.16 -4.75
CA LYS A 122 31.09 8.54 -4.76
C LYS A 122 29.94 8.75 -5.74
N MET A 123 29.24 9.88 -5.60
CA MET A 123 28.33 10.35 -6.64
C MET A 123 29.16 10.78 -7.86
N ASP A 124 28.71 10.35 -9.02
CA ASP A 124 29.39 10.59 -10.29
C ASP A 124 28.37 10.96 -11.35
N ASN A 125 28.80 11.84 -12.26
CA ASN A 125 27.94 12.30 -13.32
C ASN A 125 27.64 11.14 -14.27
N TYR A 126 26.36 10.98 -14.59
CA TYR A 126 25.88 9.89 -15.41
C TYR A 126 25.27 10.33 -16.74
N LEU A 127 24.46 11.39 -16.70
CA LEU A 127 23.84 11.96 -17.89
C LEU A 127 23.70 13.47 -17.73
N THR A 128 23.76 14.15 -18.85
CA THR A 128 23.55 15.59 -18.96
C THR A 128 22.32 15.86 -19.82
N ILE A 129 21.51 16.83 -19.43
CA ILE A 129 20.33 17.30 -20.15
C ILE A 129 20.54 18.74 -20.56
N SER A 130 20.69 18.99 -21.86
CA SER A 130 20.86 20.32 -22.42
C SER A 130 19.54 20.85 -22.96
N MET A 131 18.90 21.80 -22.27
CA MET A 131 17.58 22.31 -22.67
C MET A 131 17.58 23.08 -23.99
N TYR A 132 18.74 23.62 -24.37
CA TYR A 132 18.92 24.35 -25.62
C TYR A 132 18.85 23.47 -26.86
N GLN A 133 19.14 22.18 -26.73
CA GLN A 133 19.16 21.27 -27.85
C GLN A 133 17.73 20.87 -28.26
N PRO A 134 17.53 20.46 -29.53
CA PRO A 134 16.30 19.84 -30.00
C PRO A 134 15.89 18.67 -29.09
N TYR A 135 14.58 18.44 -28.95
CA TYR A 135 14.02 17.49 -27.99
C TYR A 135 14.66 16.08 -28.05
N ASP A 136 14.94 15.61 -29.26
CA ASP A 136 15.58 14.32 -29.58
C ASP A 136 17.05 14.23 -29.17
N GLN A 137 17.70 15.35 -28.90
CA GLN A 137 19.14 15.47 -28.61
C GLN A 137 19.43 16.05 -27.22
N ARG A 138 18.40 16.41 -26.45
CA ARG A 138 18.59 17.00 -25.11
C ARG A 138 19.37 16.13 -24.16
N ILE A 139 19.25 14.81 -24.28
CA ILE A 139 19.82 13.86 -23.32
C ILE A 139 21.13 13.31 -23.87
N SER A 140 22.24 13.65 -23.24
CA SER A 140 23.54 13.02 -23.44
C SER A 140 23.80 12.04 -22.31
N VAL A 141 23.96 10.76 -22.66
CA VAL A 141 24.28 9.70 -21.71
C VAL A 141 25.78 9.44 -21.74
N ASP A 142 26.49 9.85 -20.69
CA ASP A 142 27.95 9.80 -20.65
C ASP A 142 28.46 8.40 -20.26
N LYS A 143 27.63 7.61 -19.56
CA LYS A 143 27.99 6.28 -19.04
C LYS A 143 26.86 5.27 -19.28
N PRO A 144 27.10 3.94 -19.21
CA PRO A 144 26.03 2.95 -19.36
C PRO A 144 25.09 2.91 -18.14
N HIS A 145 23.78 2.69 -18.36
CA HIS A 145 22.79 2.60 -17.29
C HIS A 145 23.15 1.45 -16.33
N LEU A 146 23.29 1.76 -15.04
CA LEU A 146 23.58 0.79 -13.99
C LEU A 146 22.39 0.76 -13.05
N TRP A 147 21.61 -0.30 -13.14
CA TRP A 147 20.51 -0.56 -12.23
C TRP A 147 20.93 -1.64 -11.25
N PHE A 148 20.86 -1.34 -9.96
CA PHE A 148 21.18 -2.28 -8.88
C PHE A 148 20.04 -3.29 -8.64
N THR A 149 19.34 -3.67 -9.71
CA THR A 149 18.31 -4.71 -9.67
C THR A 149 18.95 -6.07 -9.90
N ARG A 150 18.26 -7.14 -9.48
CA ARG A 150 18.74 -8.52 -9.66
C ARG A 150 19.07 -8.87 -11.13
N ASN A 151 18.43 -8.20 -12.08
CA ASN A 151 18.56 -8.48 -13.51
C ASN A 151 19.33 -7.37 -14.26
N GLY A 152 19.79 -6.32 -13.57
CA GLY A 152 20.43 -5.15 -14.21
C GLY A 152 19.49 -4.26 -15.03
N GLU A 153 18.18 -4.54 -15.00
CA GLU A 153 17.16 -3.79 -15.73
C GLU A 153 16.59 -2.64 -14.89
N ALA A 154 16.10 -1.61 -15.58
CA ALA A 154 15.40 -0.50 -14.95
C ALA A 154 14.18 -1.01 -14.16
N PRO A 155 13.99 -0.56 -12.90
CA PRO A 155 12.77 -0.89 -12.17
C PRO A 155 11.57 -0.32 -12.92
N LYS A 156 10.43 -1.03 -12.85
CA LYS A 156 9.17 -0.51 -13.37
C LYS A 156 8.76 0.73 -12.59
N ASP A 157 8.17 1.69 -13.29
CA ASP A 157 7.55 2.90 -12.74
C ASP A 157 6.42 2.56 -11.75
N VAL A 158 5.64 1.52 -12.07
CA VAL A 158 4.57 0.99 -11.22
C VAL A 158 4.87 -0.46 -10.83
N PRO A 159 4.79 -0.80 -9.52
CA PRO A 159 4.92 -2.18 -9.07
C PRO A 159 3.87 -3.11 -9.69
N LYS A 160 4.14 -4.41 -9.75
CA LYS A 160 3.19 -5.39 -10.32
C LYS A 160 1.81 -5.39 -9.64
N CYS A 161 1.77 -5.12 -8.34
CA CYS A 161 0.53 -5.03 -7.57
C CYS A 161 -0.07 -3.62 -7.54
N GLY A 162 0.53 -2.64 -8.22
CA GLY A 162 0.17 -1.24 -8.06
C GLY A 162 0.79 -0.61 -6.81
N LEU A 163 0.60 0.68 -6.61
CA LEU A 163 1.21 1.43 -5.50
C LEU A 163 0.51 1.16 -4.16
N SER A 164 -0.78 0.85 -4.22
CA SER A 164 -1.68 0.59 -3.08
C SER A 164 -2.19 -0.86 -3.09
N ASN A 165 -1.48 -1.78 -3.74
CA ASN A 165 -1.87 -3.18 -3.90
C ASN A 165 -3.20 -3.37 -4.68
N GLU A 166 -3.60 -2.41 -5.50
CA GLU A 166 -4.87 -2.35 -6.23
C GLU A 166 -5.01 -3.39 -7.36
N PHE A 167 -3.90 -3.85 -7.94
CA PHE A 167 -3.91 -4.85 -9.02
C PHE A 167 -3.71 -6.27 -8.51
N CYS A 168 -3.39 -6.44 -7.23
CA CYS A 168 -3.23 -7.76 -6.66
C CYS A 168 -4.56 -8.29 -6.15
N PRO A 169 -4.88 -9.56 -6.43
CA PRO A 169 -6.16 -10.12 -6.02
C PRO A 169 -6.28 -10.01 -4.50
N GLU A 170 -7.36 -9.38 -4.04
CA GLU A 170 -7.71 -9.40 -2.61
C GLU A 170 -7.63 -10.85 -2.12
N SER A 171 -7.07 -11.03 -0.92
CA SER A 171 -6.92 -12.35 -0.31
C SER A 171 -8.28 -13.04 -0.36
N LYS A 172 -8.41 -14.08 -1.21
CA LYS A 172 -9.69 -14.80 -1.40
C LYS A 172 -10.28 -15.23 -0.05
N SER A 173 -9.41 -15.47 0.93
CA SER A 173 -9.75 -15.76 2.32
C SER A 173 -10.71 -14.76 2.96
N GLU A 174 -10.56 -13.45 2.80
CA GLU A 174 -11.43 -12.50 3.52
C GLU A 174 -12.84 -12.47 2.93
N ARG A 175 -12.95 -12.43 1.60
CA ARG A 175 -14.25 -12.47 0.92
C ARG A 175 -14.96 -13.82 1.14
N ASP A 176 -14.23 -14.92 1.05
CA ASP A 176 -14.80 -16.25 1.26
C ASP A 176 -15.27 -16.44 2.71
N LEU A 177 -14.52 -15.94 3.70
CA LEU A 177 -14.93 -15.98 5.11
C LEU A 177 -16.19 -15.15 5.37
N ILE A 178 -16.30 -13.97 4.74
CA ILE A 178 -17.51 -13.13 4.85
C ILE A 178 -18.72 -13.86 4.26
N ILE A 179 -18.58 -14.45 3.07
CA ILE A 179 -19.66 -15.20 2.40
C ILE A 179 -20.11 -16.40 3.25
N ILE A 180 -19.17 -17.19 3.77
CA ILE A 180 -19.48 -18.35 4.62
C ILE A 180 -20.20 -17.90 5.90
N THR A 181 -19.74 -16.81 6.52
CA THR A 181 -20.34 -16.30 7.76
C THR A 181 -21.78 -15.84 7.53
N VAL A 182 -22.04 -15.10 6.44
CA VAL A 182 -23.39 -14.65 6.07
C VAL A 182 -24.31 -15.84 5.77
N PHE A 183 -23.81 -16.86 5.05
CA PHE A 183 -24.59 -18.05 4.72
C PHE A 183 -25.03 -18.81 5.98
N ILE A 184 -24.13 -19.01 6.94
CA ILE A 184 -24.46 -19.69 8.22
C ILE A 184 -25.53 -18.91 8.99
N LEU A 185 -25.42 -17.59 9.07
CA LEU A 185 -26.40 -16.75 9.77
C LEU A 185 -27.81 -16.87 9.17
N VAL A 186 -27.93 -16.87 7.84
CA VAL A 186 -29.22 -17.01 7.15
C VAL A 186 -29.85 -18.37 7.45
N VAL A 187 -29.06 -19.45 7.40
CA VAL A 187 -29.55 -20.81 7.69
C VAL A 187 -30.04 -20.93 9.13
N LEU A 188 -29.34 -20.33 10.10
CA LEU A 188 -29.75 -20.34 11.50
C LEU A 188 -31.06 -19.58 11.75
N ILE A 189 -31.24 -18.42 11.12
CA ILE A 189 -32.47 -17.63 11.22
C ILE A 189 -33.64 -18.39 10.57
N ALA A 190 -33.45 -18.96 9.38
CA ALA A 190 -34.48 -19.72 8.70
C ALA A 190 -34.86 -21.01 9.47
N GLY A 191 -33.87 -21.71 10.00
CA GLY A 191 -34.06 -22.92 10.79
C GLY A 191 -34.79 -22.65 12.11
N SER A 192 -34.38 -21.62 12.85
CA SER A 192 -35.05 -21.21 14.10
C SER A 192 -36.48 -20.71 13.85
N GLY A 193 -36.71 -19.91 12.80
CA GLY A 193 -38.05 -19.48 12.41
C GLY A 193 -38.97 -20.64 12.02
N SER A 194 -38.44 -21.62 11.28
CA SER A 194 -39.19 -22.83 10.91
C SER A 194 -39.54 -23.68 12.13
N ALA A 195 -38.58 -23.88 13.04
CA ALA A 195 -38.81 -24.61 14.29
C ALA A 195 -39.85 -23.89 15.17
N ALA A 196 -39.75 -22.58 15.33
CA ALA A 196 -40.72 -21.77 16.06
C ALA A 196 -42.13 -21.86 15.44
N ALA A 197 -42.24 -21.83 14.11
CA ALA A 197 -43.51 -21.98 13.41
C ALA A 197 -44.14 -23.37 13.64
N ILE A 198 -43.34 -24.44 13.64
CA ILE A 198 -43.81 -25.80 13.93
C ILE A 198 -44.31 -25.89 15.38
N VAL A 199 -43.55 -25.38 16.35
CA VAL A 199 -43.94 -25.37 17.77
C VAL A 199 -45.22 -24.55 17.97
N PHE A 200 -45.33 -23.39 17.31
CA PHE A 200 -46.54 -22.56 17.38
C PHE A 200 -47.76 -23.29 16.82
N ARG A 201 -47.62 -23.97 15.66
CA ARG A 201 -48.70 -24.78 15.08
C ARG A 201 -49.13 -25.92 16.00
N ARG A 202 -48.16 -26.63 16.61
CA ARG A 202 -48.45 -27.70 17.58
C ARG A 202 -49.19 -27.16 18.81
N LYS A 203 -48.71 -26.08 19.41
CA LYS A 203 -49.36 -25.45 20.57
C LYS A 203 -50.78 -24.95 20.25
N LYS A 204 -51.00 -24.40 19.05
CA LYS A 204 -52.34 -23.99 18.61
C LYS A 204 -53.28 -25.20 18.51
N LEU A 205 -52.82 -26.31 17.93
CA LEU A 205 -53.61 -27.54 17.81
C LEU A 205 -53.92 -28.15 19.18
N GLU A 206 -52.96 -28.18 20.09
CA GLU A 206 -53.17 -28.64 21.49
C GLU A 206 -54.20 -27.76 22.21
N HIS A 207 -54.17 -26.45 22.00
CA HIS A 207 -55.14 -25.52 22.57
C HIS A 207 -56.56 -25.76 22.01
N GLU A 208 -56.70 -25.96 20.70
CA GLU A 208 -57.99 -26.29 20.07
C GLU A 208 -58.56 -27.62 20.58
N LEU A 209 -57.72 -28.64 20.79
CA LEU A 209 -58.14 -29.91 21.39
C LEU A 209 -58.59 -29.75 22.85
N GLN A 210 -57.85 -28.97 23.66
CA GLN A 210 -58.24 -28.71 25.05
C GLN A 210 -59.57 -27.96 25.16
N MET A 211 -59.86 -27.05 24.22
CA MET A 211 -61.15 -26.36 24.14
C MET A 211 -62.31 -27.27 23.74
N MET A 212 -62.09 -28.53 23.33
CA MET A 212 -63.16 -29.49 23.04
C MET A 212 -63.39 -30.53 24.15
N LEU A 213 -62.63 -30.48 25.24
CA LEU A 213 -62.77 -31.41 26.38
C LEU A 213 -64.10 -31.27 27.14
N TRP A 214 -64.82 -30.14 26.99
CA TRP A 214 -66.14 -29.95 27.61
C TRP A 214 -67.29 -30.59 26.81
N LYS A 215 -67.04 -31.04 25.57
CA LYS A 215 -68.05 -31.77 24.79
C LYS A 215 -68.13 -33.21 25.28
N ILE A 216 -69.08 -33.47 26.17
CA ILE A 216 -69.42 -34.82 26.62
C ILE A 216 -70.27 -35.48 25.53
N ASN A 217 -69.89 -36.68 25.09
CA ASN A 217 -70.67 -37.43 24.10
C ASN A 217 -71.94 -37.98 24.77
N TYR A 218 -73.09 -37.83 24.13
CA TYR A 218 -74.39 -38.16 24.75
C TYR A 218 -74.50 -39.65 25.09
N SER A 219 -73.85 -40.53 24.32
CA SER A 219 -73.78 -41.98 24.59
C SER A 219 -73.10 -42.33 25.91
N ASP A 220 -72.25 -41.44 26.42
CA ASP A 220 -71.48 -41.68 27.64
C ASP A 220 -72.23 -41.18 28.89
N ILE A 221 -73.38 -40.53 28.68
CA ILE A 221 -74.28 -40.07 29.73
C ILE A 221 -75.18 -41.24 30.15
N GLN A 222 -74.70 -42.02 31.12
CA GLN A 222 -75.47 -43.08 31.75
C GLN A 222 -76.37 -42.48 32.85
N PHE A 223 -77.69 -42.49 32.64
CA PHE A 223 -78.66 -42.11 33.67
C PHE A 223 -78.91 -43.32 34.57
N THR A 224 -78.35 -43.33 35.79
CA THR A 224 -78.60 -44.42 36.73
C THR A 224 -80.02 -44.29 37.31
N ALA A 225 -80.94 -45.13 36.84
CA ALA A 225 -82.23 -45.33 37.47
C ALA A 225 -82.03 -46.10 38.79
N PHE A 226 -82.36 -45.47 39.92
CA PHE A 226 -82.32 -46.09 41.24
C PHE A 226 -83.55 -46.99 41.42
N GLN A 227 -83.35 -48.31 41.55
CA GLN A 227 -84.30 -49.19 42.22
C GLN A 227 -83.66 -50.50 42.75
N ALA A 228 -83.74 -50.60 44.08
CA ALA A 228 -83.65 -51.71 45.02
C ALA A 228 -83.36 -53.16 44.55
N GLY A 229 -82.30 -53.74 45.13
CA GLY A 229 -82.26 -55.17 45.50
C GLY A 229 -80.96 -55.92 45.18
N GLY A 230 -79.98 -55.91 46.09
CA GLY A 230 -78.96 -56.98 46.21
C GLY A 230 -77.48 -56.58 46.07
N SER A 231 -76.90 -56.17 47.20
CA SER A 231 -75.45 -56.10 47.54
C SER A 231 -74.54 -55.15 46.75
N MET A 232 -74.23 -54.04 47.43
CA MET A 232 -73.16 -53.11 47.09
C MET A 232 -71.79 -53.79 47.07
N ALA A 233 -71.09 -53.70 45.94
CA ALA A 233 -69.64 -53.54 45.93
C ALA A 233 -69.33 -52.31 45.07
N LEU A 234 -68.72 -51.33 45.71
CA LEU A 234 -68.41 -49.99 45.22
C LEU A 234 -67.65 -50.01 43.88
N SER A 235 -68.19 -49.31 42.88
CA SER A 235 -67.37 -48.72 41.83
C SER A 235 -66.58 -47.57 42.46
N ALA A 236 -65.34 -47.84 42.87
CA ALA A 236 -64.35 -46.79 43.01
C ALA A 236 -63.77 -46.52 41.62
N LYS A 237 -64.27 -45.46 41.01
CA LYS A 237 -63.64 -44.76 39.88
C LYS A 237 -62.12 -44.72 40.09
N SER A 238 -61.33 -45.08 39.08
CA SER A 238 -59.98 -44.55 38.94
C SER A 238 -59.85 -43.80 37.62
N LEU A 239 -59.95 -42.49 37.75
CA LEU A 239 -59.32 -41.54 36.85
C LEU A 239 -57.81 -41.71 36.97
N ILE A 240 -57.15 -41.71 35.80
CA ILE A 240 -55.79 -41.21 35.53
C ILE A 240 -54.64 -41.91 36.28
N SER A 241 -53.83 -42.64 35.51
CA SER A 241 -52.37 -42.55 35.66
C SER A 241 -51.69 -42.80 34.32
N GLY A 242 -51.11 -41.74 33.75
CA GLY A 242 -49.95 -41.87 32.86
C GLY A 242 -48.74 -42.40 33.64
N LEU A 243 -47.65 -42.66 32.90
CA LEU A 243 -46.43 -43.40 33.25
C LEU A 243 -46.66 -44.92 33.14
N GLY A 244 -45.90 -45.71 32.39
CA GLY A 244 -44.51 -45.58 31.95
C GLY A 244 -43.81 -46.90 32.27
N SER A 245 -43.19 -47.52 31.26
CA SER A 245 -42.14 -48.55 31.32
C SER A 245 -42.39 -49.89 32.06
N ASN A 246 -42.13 -51.00 31.36
CA ASN A 246 -41.20 -52.09 31.72
C ASN A 246 -41.51 -53.34 30.87
N SER A 247 -40.68 -53.67 29.87
CA SER A 247 -39.39 -54.38 29.96
C SER A 247 -39.53 -55.90 29.87
N ALA A 248 -38.80 -56.44 28.90
CA ALA A 248 -38.13 -57.74 28.90
C ALA A 248 -38.96 -59.02 29.06
N ARG A 249 -39.00 -59.79 27.97
CA ARG A 249 -38.82 -61.25 28.04
C ARG A 249 -37.60 -61.62 27.21
N ALA A 250 -36.54 -61.99 27.93
CA ALA A 250 -35.40 -62.74 27.43
C ALA A 250 -35.66 -64.24 27.66
N LEU A 251 -35.17 -65.07 26.73
CA LEU A 251 -34.77 -66.49 26.84
C LEU A 251 -33.95 -66.73 25.54
N SER A 252 -32.62 -66.61 25.54
CA SER A 252 -31.60 -67.66 25.81
C SER A 252 -31.73 -68.86 24.85
N ASN A 253 -30.72 -69.43 24.20
CA ASN A 253 -29.25 -69.29 24.18
C ASN A 253 -28.75 -70.01 22.90
N ASP A 254 -27.57 -69.59 22.43
CA ASP A 254 -26.41 -70.39 21.96
C ASP A 254 -25.71 -69.62 20.83
N ALA A 255 -24.48 -69.12 20.97
CA ALA A 255 -23.18 -69.69 21.38
C ALA A 255 -22.28 -69.78 20.15
N SER A 256 -21.00 -69.46 20.36
CA SER A 256 -19.85 -69.56 19.41
C SER A 256 -19.68 -68.33 18.51
N ASP A 257 -18.50 -67.76 18.23
CA ASP A 257 -17.11 -67.96 18.62
C ASP A 257 -16.28 -66.87 17.90
N ASN A 258 -15.07 -66.59 18.40
CA ASN A 258 -13.89 -66.04 17.73
C ASN A 258 -13.68 -64.52 17.48
N SER A 259 -12.93 -63.92 18.40
CA SER A 259 -11.51 -63.52 18.25
C SER A 259 -10.94 -63.21 16.84
N LYS A 260 -10.42 -61.98 16.69
CA LYS A 260 -9.09 -61.54 16.15
C LYS A 260 -9.21 -60.20 15.40
N ARG A 261 -8.57 -59.12 15.88
CA ARG A 261 -7.20 -58.66 15.52
C ARG A 261 -7.01 -58.43 14.01
N PHE A 262 -6.84 -57.17 13.58
CA PHE A 262 -5.85 -56.86 12.55
C PHE A 262 -5.37 -55.40 12.61
N SER A 263 -4.06 -55.28 12.44
CA SER A 263 -3.20 -54.10 12.44
C SER A 263 -2.91 -53.62 11.01
N LYS A 264 -2.49 -52.34 10.89
CA LYS A 264 -1.74 -51.60 9.83
C LYS A 264 -1.13 -52.40 8.64
N PRO A 265 -0.93 -51.78 7.45
CA PRO A 265 0.21 -50.84 7.19
C PRO A 265 -0.17 -49.66 6.24
N THR A 266 0.42 -48.46 6.28
CA THR A 266 1.72 -47.95 5.76
C THR A 266 2.16 -48.50 4.39
N GLU A 267 2.11 -47.67 3.35
CA GLU A 267 3.11 -47.69 2.26
C GLU A 267 3.15 -46.34 1.53
N GLN A 268 4.40 -45.87 1.33
CA GLN A 268 4.98 -44.92 0.36
C GLN A 268 4.27 -43.61 -0.01
#